data_AF-A0A942LE85-F1
#
_entry.id   AF-A0A942LE85-F1
#
_cell.length_a   1.000
_cell.length_b   1.000
_cell.length_c   1.000
_cell.angle_alpha   90.00
_cell.angle_beta   90.00
_cell.angle_gamma   90.00
#
_symmetry.space_group_name_H-M   'P 1'
#
loop_
_entity.id
_entity.type
_entity.pdbx_description
1 polymer ?
#
loop_
_entity_poly.entity_id
_entity_poly.type
_entity_poly.pdbx_seq_one_letter_code
_entity_poly.pdbx_strand_id
1 'polypeptide(L)'
;NKYKDLGLAMRDAIRILSEGKINGTMIDQFKDDYDGFAWFVSYAPMEDPQIVVVSLIIQGGSGGYAAPIAREIIGEYLGLDKTYNKIDLRNTLVN
;
A
#
# COMPACT_ATOMS: atom_id res chain seq x y z
N ASN A 1 10.89 26.95 19.17
CA ASN A 1 10.58 26.01 18.07
C ASN A 1 11.71 25.01 17.78
N LYS A 2 12.26 24.31 18.79
CA LYS A 2 13.31 23.30 18.55
C LYS A 2 12.77 21.87 18.35
N TYR A 3 11.61 21.55 18.93
CA TYR A 3 10.97 20.23 18.82
C TYR A 3 9.52 20.36 18.33
N LYS A 4 9.06 19.40 17.52
CA LYS A 4 7.69 19.38 16.96
C LYS A 4 6.64 18.90 17.97
N ASP A 5 7.04 18.07 18.93
CA ASP A 5 6.19 17.56 20.00
C ASP A 5 7.00 17.24 21.27
N LEU A 6 6.29 16.94 22.37
CA LEU A 6 6.87 16.63 23.68
C LEU A 6 7.64 15.30 23.67
N GLY A 7 7.21 14.32 22.88
CA GLY A 7 7.87 13.02 22.78
C GLY A 7 9.27 13.13 22.19
N LEU A 8 9.44 13.94 21.13
CA LEU A 8 10.74 14.25 20.54
C LEU A 8 11.65 15.00 21.51
N ALA A 9 11.10 15.96 22.26
CA ALA A 9 11.85 16.67 23.30
C ALA A 9 12.33 15.70 24.41
N MET A 10 11.46 14.78 24.84
CA MET A 10 11.78 13.79 25.86
C MET A 10 12.82 12.77 25.37
N ARG A 11 12.71 12.29 24.13
CA ARG A 11 13.72 11.42 23.51
C ARG A 11 15.10 12.08 23.47
N ASP A 12 15.15 13.36 23.10
CA ASP A 12 16.42 14.11 23.08
C ASP A 12 16.98 14.33 24.49
N ALA A 13 16.12 14.64 25.47
CA ALA A 13 16.52 14.77 26.87
C ALA A 13 17.09 13.45 27.45
N ILE A 14 16.45 12.30 27.19
CA ILE A 14 16.94 10.98 27.62
C ILE A 14 18.31 10.69 27.00
N ARG A 15 18.49 11.00 25.72
CA ARG A 15 19.78 10.82 25.03
C ARG A 15 20.88 11.69 25.65
N ILE A 16 20.57 12.93 25.99
CA ILE A 16 21.51 13.87 26.62
C ILE A 16 21.87 13.41 28.04
N LEU A 17 20.86 13.08 28.86
CA LEU A 17 21.05 12.67 30.25
C LEU A 17 21.77 11.33 30.39
N SER A 18 21.61 10.43 29.40
CA SER A 18 22.32 9.17 29.36
C SER A 18 23.74 9.26 28.79
N GLU A 19 24.22 10.47 28.45
CA GLU A 19 25.51 10.68 27.79
C GLU A 19 25.64 9.87 26.48
N GLY A 20 24.52 9.66 25.78
CA GLY A 20 24.45 8.85 24.56
C GLY A 20 24.44 7.33 24.77
N LYS A 21 24.48 6.84 26.03
CA LYS A 21 24.36 5.40 26.33
C LYS A 21 23.02 4.82 25.90
N ILE A 22 21.95 5.63 25.92
CA ILE A 22 20.64 5.29 25.38
C ILE A 22 20.44 6.02 24.05
N ASN A 23 20.17 5.26 22.99
CA ASN A 23 19.92 5.80 21.65
C ASN A 23 18.49 5.50 21.16
N GLY A 24 18.11 6.04 19.99
CA GLY A 24 16.77 5.86 19.43
C GLY A 24 16.40 4.39 19.23
N THR A 25 17.33 3.56 18.77
CA THR A 25 17.13 2.13 18.57
C THR A 25 16.83 1.40 19.88
N MET A 26 17.51 1.74 20.98
CA MET A 26 17.22 1.17 22.31
C MET A 26 15.86 1.63 22.86
N ILE A 27 15.45 2.86 22.57
CA ILE A 27 14.12 3.36 22.93
C ILE A 27 13.04 2.62 22.14
N ASP A 28 13.31 2.30 20.88
CA ASP A 28 12.36 1.63 19.97
C ASP A 28 12.45 0.09 20.03
N GLN A 29 13.30 -0.50 20.88
CA GLN A 29 13.55 -1.96 20.92
C GLN A 29 12.33 -2.83 21.21
N PHE A 30 11.28 -2.25 21.83
CA PHE A 30 10.01 -2.94 22.13
C PHE A 30 8.86 -2.44 21.26
N LYS A 31 9.16 -1.65 20.23
CA LYS A 31 8.18 -1.21 19.24
C LYS A 31 8.06 -2.29 18.18
N ASP A 32 6.84 -2.60 17.77
CA ASP A 32 6.62 -3.51 16.64
C ASP A 32 7.24 -2.93 15.36
N ASP A 33 7.82 -3.82 14.56
CA ASP A 33 8.24 -3.46 13.21
C ASP A 33 7.00 -3.26 12.33
N TYR A 34 6.98 -2.14 11.61
CA TYR A 34 5.94 -1.86 10.63
C TYR A 34 6.49 -2.11 9.23
N ASP A 35 5.78 -2.90 8.43
CA ASP A 35 6.10 -3.00 7.01
C ASP A 35 5.77 -1.68 6.28
N GLY A 36 6.36 -1.49 5.12
CA GLY A 36 6.09 -0.36 4.24
C GLY A 36 4.62 -0.25 3.87
N PHE A 37 4.19 0.95 3.49
CA PHE A 37 2.89 1.13 2.85
C PHE A 37 2.96 0.64 1.40
N ALA A 38 2.01 -0.21 0.99
CA ALA A 38 1.80 -0.45 -0.43
C ALA A 38 0.91 0.66 -0.99
N TRP A 39 1.54 1.61 -1.67
CA TRP A 39 0.91 2.74 -2.33
C TRP A 39 0.99 2.54 -3.85
N PHE A 40 -0.09 2.84 -4.57
CA PHE A 40 -0.09 2.92 -6.02
C PHE A 40 -1.04 4.02 -6.51
N VAL A 41 -0.61 4.79 -7.50
CA VAL A 41 -1.41 5.85 -8.15
C VAL A 41 -1.39 5.59 -9.64
N SER A 42 -2.56 5.61 -10.27
CA SER A 42 -2.71 5.43 -11.71
C SER A 42 -3.86 6.25 -12.26
N TYR A 43 -3.82 6.50 -13.56
CA TYR A 43 -4.91 7.10 -14.32
C TYR A 43 -5.10 6.34 -15.63
N ALA A 44 -6.30 6.44 -16.20
CA ALA A 44 -6.61 5.85 -17.49
C ALA A 44 -7.81 6.55 -18.16
N PRO A 45 -7.96 6.45 -19.49
CA PRO A 45 -6.94 6.07 -20.49
C PRO A 45 -5.69 6.98 -20.50
N MET A 46 -4.65 6.62 -21.26
CA MET A 46 -3.41 7.40 -21.33
C MET A 46 -3.58 8.69 -22.15
N GLU A 47 -4.29 8.58 -23.27
CA GLU A 47 -4.48 9.67 -24.24
C GLU A 47 -5.52 10.70 -23.79
N ASP A 48 -6.60 10.25 -23.15
CA ASP A 48 -7.68 11.07 -22.59
C ASP A 48 -8.02 10.55 -21.18
N PRO A 49 -7.36 11.04 -20.12
CA PRO A 49 -7.59 10.55 -18.76
C PRO A 49 -9.02 10.82 -18.26
N GLN A 50 -9.74 9.78 -17.89
CA GLN A 50 -11.13 9.87 -17.40
C GLN A 50 -11.28 9.51 -15.92
N ILE A 51 -10.35 8.72 -15.37
CA ILE A 51 -10.33 8.32 -13.96
C ILE A 51 -8.91 8.33 -13.40
N VAL A 52 -8.78 8.71 -12.13
CA VAL A 52 -7.57 8.56 -11.31
C VAL A 52 -7.91 7.67 -10.11
N VAL A 53 -7.09 6.67 -9.85
CA VAL A 53 -7.24 5.74 -8.72
C VAL A 53 -6.00 5.77 -7.86
N VAL A 54 -6.19 5.89 -6.54
CA VAL A 54 -5.14 5.80 -5.52
C VAL A 54 -5.49 4.65 -4.59
N SER A 55 -4.57 3.68 -4.49
CA SER A 55 -4.69 2.53 -3.61
C SER A 55 -3.63 2.61 -2.52
N LEU A 56 -4.04 2.47 -1.25
CA LEU A 56 -3.15 2.45 -0.10
C LEU A 56 -3.49 1.26 0.80
N ILE A 57 -2.53 0.36 1.00
CA ILE A 57 -2.60 -0.74 1.97
C ILE A 57 -1.60 -0.45 3.09
N ILE A 58 -2.12 -0.33 4.31
CA ILE A 58 -1.32 -0.12 5.52
C ILE A 58 -0.51 -1.39 5.80
N GLN A 59 0.80 -1.24 6.01
CA GLN A 59 1.73 -2.36 6.14
C GLN A 59 1.62 -3.38 4.98
N GLY A 60 1.29 -2.88 3.78
CA GLY A 60 1.14 -3.71 2.59
C GLY A 60 2.45 -4.06 1.91
N GLY A 61 3.58 -3.53 2.37
CA GLY A 61 4.91 -3.74 1.78
C GLY A 61 5.12 -2.90 0.52
N SER A 62 5.14 -3.55 -0.64
CA SER A 62 5.45 -2.93 -1.94
C SER A 62 4.22 -2.36 -2.65
N GLY A 63 4.36 -1.21 -3.30
CA GLY A 63 3.33 -0.63 -4.16
C GLY A 63 2.82 -1.57 -5.26
N GLY A 64 3.63 -2.56 -5.68
CA GLY A 64 3.21 -3.61 -6.60
C GLY A 64 2.04 -4.46 -6.09
N TYR A 65 1.83 -4.55 -4.78
CA TYR A 65 0.68 -5.25 -4.19
C TYR A 65 -0.60 -4.40 -4.19
N ALA A 66 -0.48 -3.07 -4.27
CA ALA A 66 -1.61 -2.15 -4.40
C ALA A 66 -2.03 -1.91 -5.86
N ALA A 67 -1.16 -2.20 -6.83
CA ALA A 67 -1.43 -2.01 -8.25
C ALA A 67 -2.61 -2.84 -8.82
N PRO A 68 -2.78 -4.14 -8.45
CA PRO A 68 -3.91 -4.93 -8.93
C PRO A 68 -5.27 -4.35 -8.52
N ILE A 69 -5.37 -3.73 -7.34
CA ILE A 69 -6.60 -3.05 -6.89
C ILE A 69 -6.98 -1.94 -7.86
N ALA A 70 -6.00 -1.09 -8.23
CA ALA A 70 -6.25 -0.02 -9.17
C ALA A 70 -6.60 -0.53 -10.57
N ARG A 71 -5.99 -1.66 -10.99
CA ARG A 71 -6.32 -2.32 -12.26
C ARG A 71 -7.79 -2.77 -12.33
N GLU A 72 -8.31 -3.42 -11.28
CA GLU A 72 -9.71 -3.88 -11.29
C GLU A 72 -10.68 -2.70 -11.28
N ILE A 73 -10.41 -1.66 -10.50
CA ILE A 73 -11.27 -0.45 -10.45
C ILE A 73 -11.31 0.25 -11.81
N ILE A 74 -10.15 0.44 -12.45
CA ILE A 74 -10.07 1.06 -13.78
C ILE A 74 -10.71 0.15 -14.83
N GLY A 75 -10.49 -1.17 -14.75
CA GLY A 75 -11.07 -2.15 -15.65
C GLY A 75 -12.59 -2.10 -15.65
N GLU A 76 -13.20 -2.13 -14.46
CA GLU A 76 -14.65 -2.04 -14.31
C GLU A 76 -15.19 -0.67 -14.77
N TYR A 77 -14.52 0.43 -14.40
CA TYR A 77 -14.94 1.78 -14.81
C TYR A 77 -14.96 1.95 -16.34
N LEU A 78 -13.98 1.38 -17.04
CA LEU A 78 -13.88 1.42 -18.50
C LEU A 78 -14.66 0.28 -19.19
N GLY A 79 -15.32 -0.60 -18.45
CA GLY A 79 -16.07 -1.74 -19.01
C GLY A 79 -15.19 -2.78 -19.70
N LEU A 80 -13.97 -3.01 -19.19
CA LEU A 80 -12.99 -3.95 -19.75
C LEU A 80 -13.13 -5.38 -19.19
N ASP A 81 -14.15 -5.63 -18.38
CA ASP A 81 -14.40 -6.91 -17.74
C ASP A 81 -14.64 -8.02 -18.76
N LYS A 82 -13.81 -9.08 -18.67
CA LYS A 82 -13.91 -10.24 -19.55
C LYS A 82 -15.11 -11.09 -19.12
N THR A 83 -16.17 -11.04 -19.91
CA THR A 83 -17.23 -12.06 -19.85
C THR A 83 -16.67 -13.36 -20.42
N TYR A 84 -16.40 -14.34 -19.56
CA TYR A 84 -16.07 -15.68 -20.03
C TYR A 84 -17.34 -16.33 -20.60
N ASN A 85 -17.37 -16.55 -21.91
CA ASN A 85 -18.43 -17.35 -22.52
C ASN A 85 -18.39 -18.75 -21.89
N LYS A 86 -19.51 -19.19 -21.32
CA LYS A 86 -19.67 -20.54 -20.79
C LYS A 86 -19.40 -21.53 -21.92
N ILE A 87 -18.28 -22.24 -21.85
CA ILE A 87 -17.98 -23.32 -22.80
C ILE A 87 -18.98 -24.45 -22.51
N ASP A 88 -19.80 -24.78 -23.51
CA ASP A 88 -20.73 -25.91 -23.43
C ASP A 88 -19.96 -27.22 -23.64
N LEU A 89 -19.63 -27.91 -22.54
CA LEU A 89 -18.85 -29.16 -22.54
C LEU A 89 -19.70 -30.40 -22.89
N ARG A 90 -20.76 -30.26 -23.69
CA ARG A 90 -21.59 -31.40 -24.09
C ARG A 90 -20.76 -32.40 -24.90
N ASN A 91 -20.69 -33.64 -24.40
CA ASN A 91 -20.04 -34.75 -25.08
C ASN A 91 -20.87 -35.17 -26.30
N THR A 92 -20.29 -35.06 -27.50
CA THR A 92 -20.94 -35.42 -28.77
C THR A 92 -20.93 -36.93 -29.07
N LEU A 93 -20.31 -37.74 -28.21
CA LEU A 93 -20.17 -39.19 -28.39
C LEU A 93 -21.32 -40.02 -27.80
N VAL A 94 -22.31 -39.37 -27.19
CA VAL A 94 -23.55 -39.99 -26.73
C VAL A 94 -24.72 -39.40 -27.51
N ASN A 95 -24.84 -39.80 -28.77
CA ASN A 95 -26.04 -39.66 -29.59
C ASN A 95 -26.47 -41.05 -30.06
#